data_AF-A0A9X1QZV5-F1
#
_entry.id   AF-A0A9X1QZV5-F1
#
_cell.length_a   1.000
_cell.length_b   1.000
_cell.length_c   1.000
_cell.angle_alpha   90.00
_cell.angle_beta   90.00
_cell.angle_gamma   90.00
#
_symmetry.space_group_name_H-M   'P 1'
#
loop_
_entity.id
_entity.type
_entity.pdbx_description
1 polymer ?
#
loop_
_entity_poly.entity_id
_entity_poly.type
_entity_poly.pdbx_seq_one_letter_code
_entity_poly.pdbx_strand_id
1 'polypeptide(L)' 'MQLSKPLVIVVGILALGALGYNFYEDPKVSYLFGKEINDWLYRAFWILIVALCVYNFIQLDKNTLKNKSKKNSKSKH' A
#
# COMPACT_ATOMS: atom_id res chain seq x y z
N MET A 1 4.31 1.16 15.14
CA MET A 1 2.96 1.77 15.13
C MET A 1 2.03 0.87 14.35
N GLN A 2 0.92 0.41 14.92
CA GLN A 2 -0.08 -0.36 14.17
C GLN A 2 -0.80 0.61 13.23
N LEU A 3 -0.43 0.63 11.95
CA LEU A 3 -1.18 1.40 10.95
C LEU A 3 -2.59 0.82 10.92
N SER A 4 -3.58 1.63 11.29
CA SER A 4 -4.98 1.17 11.34
C SER A 4 -5.39 0.76 9.93
N LYS A 5 -5.97 -0.45 9.81
CA LYS A 5 -6.48 -1.02 8.55
C LYS A 5 -7.17 -0.02 7.60
N PRO A 6 -8.07 0.88 8.08
CA PRO A 6 -8.67 1.88 7.21
C PRO A 6 -7.68 2.88 6.62
N LEU A 7 -6.65 3.31 7.36
CA LEU A 7 -5.63 4.24 6.84
C LEU A 7 -4.82 3.61 5.70
N VAL A 8 -4.45 2.33 5.82
CA VAL A 8 -3.73 1.61 4.75
C VAL A 8 -4.57 1.60 3.47
N ILE A 9 -5.88 1.36 3.59
CA ILE A 9 -6.80 1.30 2.45
C ILE A 9 -6.96 2.68 1.80
N VAL A 10 -7.19 3.72 2.61
CA VAL A 10 -7.34 5.10 2.10
C VAL A 10 -6.08 5.56 1.39
N VAL A 11 -4.90 5.32 1.98
CA VAL A 11 -3.61 5.65 1.37
C VAL A 11 -3.39 4.86 0.08
N GLY A 12 -3.76 3.57 0.04
CA GLY A 12 -3.68 2.74 -1.15
C GLY A 12 -4.55 3.25 -2.31
N ILE A 13 -5.79 3.66 -2.03
CA ILE A 13 -6.71 4.20 -3.05
C ILE A 13 -6.17 5.54 -3.59
N LEU A 14 -5.70 6.43 -2.70
CA LEU A 14 -5.08 7.69 -3.11
C LEU A 14 -3.83 7.45 -3.97
N ALA A 15 -3.02 6.46 -3.62
CA ALA A 15 -1.84 6.11 -4.38
C ALA A 15 -2.16 5.60 -5.78
N LEU A 16 -3.17 4.76 -5.92
CA LEU A 16 -3.64 4.29 -7.22
C LEU A 16 -4.22 5.43 -8.07
N GLY A 17 -4.97 6.34 -7.46
CA GLY A 17 -5.50 7.52 -8.14
C GLY A 17 -4.39 8.45 -8.65
N ALA A 18 -3.41 8.76 -7.80
CA ALA A 18 -2.28 9.59 -8.16
C ALA A 18 -1.41 8.96 -9.27
N LEU A 19 -1.18 7.66 -9.19
CA LEU A 19 -0.41 6.91 -10.19
C LEU A 19 -1.18 6.81 -11.52
N GLY A 20 -2.48 6.54 -11.48
CA GLY A 20 -3.33 6.49 -12.68
C GLY A 20 -3.45 7.85 -13.37
N TYR A 21 -3.63 8.92 -12.60
CA TYR A 21 -3.65 10.29 -13.12
C TYR A 21 -2.32 10.67 -13.76
N ASN A 22 -1.21 10.35 -13.10
CA ASN A 22 0.13 10.61 -13.60
C ASN A 22 0.43 9.84 -14.91
N PHE A 23 -0.06 8.61 -15.05
CA PHE A 23 0.03 7.86 -16.31
C PHE A 23 -0.87 8.42 -17.42
N TYR A 24 -2.01 9.02 -17.08
CA TYR A 24 -2.92 9.61 -18.07
C TYR A 24 -2.39 10.94 -18.61
N GLU A 25 -1.89 11.79 -17.72
CA GLU A 25 -1.43 13.14 -18.07
C GLU A 25 0.03 13.16 -18.59
N ASP A 26 0.80 12.10 -18.33
CA ASP A 26 2.23 11.94 -18.64
C ASP A 26 3.03 13.27 -18.47
N PRO A 27 2.95 13.90 -17.28
CA PRO A 27 3.57 15.21 -17.09
C PRO A 27 5.09 15.08 -17.11
N LYS A 28 5.76 15.96 -17.85
CA LYS A 28 7.24 15.97 -17.94
C LYS A 28 7.93 16.26 -16.61
N VAL A 29 7.24 16.96 -15.71
CA VAL A 29 7.70 17.28 -14.36
C VAL A 29 6.54 17.09 -13.39
N SER A 30 6.80 16.41 -12.28
CA SER A 30 5.82 16.18 -11.23
C SER A 30 6.21 16.96 -9.98
N TYR A 31 5.23 17.36 -9.18
CA TYR A 31 5.49 18.08 -7.92
C TYR A 31 5.16 17.16 -6.74
N LEU A 32 6.16 16.82 -5.92
CA LEU A 32 5.96 16.20 -4.61
C LEU A 32 6.37 17.18 -3.53
N PHE A 33 5.49 17.41 -2.55
CA PHE A 33 5.72 18.34 -1.42
C PHE A 33 6.14 19.76 -1.86
N GLY A 34 5.65 20.22 -3.02
CA GLY A 34 5.99 21.52 -3.58
C GLY A 34 7.39 21.60 -4.20
N LYS A 35 8.13 20.48 -4.30
CA LYS A 35 9.36 20.38 -5.09
C LYS A 35 9.12 19.68 -6.40
N GLU A 36 9.74 20.22 -7.45
CA GLU A 36 9.87 19.54 -8.74
C GLU A 36 10.72 18.30 -8.58
N ILE A 37 10.18 17.20 -9.06
CA ILE A 37 10.85 15.91 -9.11
C ILE A 37 10.54 15.25 -10.44
N ASN A 38 11.47 14.38 -10.83
CA ASN A 38 11.33 13.61 -12.04
C ASN A 38 10.07 12.73 -11.98
N ASP A 39 9.35 12.65 -13.09
CA ASP A 39 8.12 11.89 -13.17
C ASP A 39 8.32 10.40 -12.85
N TRP A 40 9.44 9.86 -13.30
CA TRP A 40 9.82 8.49 -12.97
C TRP A 40 10.00 8.25 -11.46
N LEU A 41 10.53 9.25 -10.74
CA LEU A 41 10.68 9.18 -9.28
C LEU A 41 9.32 9.29 -8.58
N TYR A 42 8.42 10.12 -9.11
CA TYR A 42 7.03 10.22 -8.64
C TYR A 42 6.31 8.87 -8.78
N ARG A 43 6.42 8.21 -9.94
CA ARG A 43 5.86 6.86 -10.17
C ARG A 43 6.48 5.83 -9.22
N ALA A 44 7.81 5.82 -9.08
CA ALA A 44 8.49 4.90 -8.18
C ALA A 44 8.03 5.07 -6.71
N PHE A 45 7.82 6.30 -6.26
CA PHE A 45 7.30 6.60 -4.93
C PHE A 45 5.89 6.01 -4.73
N TRP A 46 4.97 6.25 -5.66
CA TRP A 46 3.62 5.71 -5.57
C TRP A 46 3.56 4.18 -5.69
N ILE A 47 4.38 3.58 -6.57
CA ILE A 47 4.52 2.12 -6.68
C ILE A 47 4.98 1.54 -5.35
N LEU A 48 5.97 2.16 -4.69
CA LEU A 48 6.47 1.71 -3.39
C LEU A 48 5.36 1.74 -2.33
N ILE A 49 4.56 2.80 -2.29
CA ILE A 49 3.41 2.90 -1.37
C ILE A 49 2.39 1.80 -1.63
N VAL A 50 2.03 1.57 -2.89
CA VAL A 50 1.10 0.49 -3.27
C VAL A 50 1.68 -0.87 -2.87
N ALA A 51 2.96 -1.13 -3.14
CA ALA A 51 3.63 -2.37 -2.79
C ALA A 51 3.65 -2.59 -1.27
N LEU A 52 3.92 -1.56 -0.47
CA LEU A 52 3.85 -1.61 0.99
C LEU A 52 2.43 -1.91 1.48
N CYS A 53 1.41 -1.29 0.88
CA CYS A 53 0.01 -1.57 1.21
C CYS A 53 -0.36 -3.04 0.92
N VAL A 54 0.02 -3.55 -0.25
CA VAL A 54 -0.20 -4.95 -0.64
C VAL A 54 0.57 -5.90 0.26
N TYR A 55 1.84 -5.61 0.55
CA TYR A 55 2.66 -6.41 1.46
C TYR A 55 2.06 -6.50 2.86
N ASN A 56 1.58 -5.37 3.40
CA ASN A 56 0.92 -5.32 4.70
C ASN A 56 -0.39 -6.13 4.68
N PHE A 57 -1.17 -6.03 3.60
CA PHE A 57 -2.38 -6.82 3.40
C PHE A 57 -2.11 -8.33 3.40
N ILE A 58 -1.11 -8.79 2.64
CA ILE A 58 -0.70 -10.20 2.58
C ILE A 58 -0.13 -10.68 3.92
N GLN A 59 0.70 -9.87 4.58
CA GLN A 59 1.25 -10.17 5.91
C GLN A 59 0.15 -10.33 6.97
N LEU A 60 -0.89 -9.49 6.93
CA LEU A 60 -2.04 -9.64 7.78
C LEU A 60 -2.75 -10.98 7.54
N ASP A 61 -2.93 -11.38 6.29
CA ASP A 61 -3.57 -12.64 5.95
C ASP A 61 -2.78 -13.84 6.51
N LYS A 62 -1.46 -13.87 6.33
CA LYS A 62 -0.57 -14.91 6.89
C LYS A 62 -0.66 -15.01 8.41
N ASN A 63 -0.71 -13.87 9.11
CA ASN A 63 -0.84 -13.84 10.57
C ASN A 63 -2.24 -14.27 11.02
N THR A 64 -3.28 -13.97 10.23
CA THR A 64 -4.66 -14.36 10.53
C THR A 64 -4.87 -15.87 10.33
N LEU A 65 -4.29 -16.45 9.28
CA LEU A 65 -4.27 -17.90 9.03
C LEU A 65 -3.50 -18.67 10.11
N LYS A 66 -2.32 -18.17 10.50
CA LYS A 66 -1.50 -18.77 11.57
C LYS A 66 -2.24 -18.77 12.91
N ASN A 67 -2.97 -17.70 13.24
CA ASN A 67 -3.77 -17.64 14.46
C ASN A 67 -5.03 -18.54 14.41
N LYS A 68 -5.70 -18.64 13.26
CA LYS A 68 -6.83 -19.60 13.08
C LYS A 68 -6.37 -21.05 13.27
N SER A 69 -5.24 -21.42 12.68
CA SER A 69 -4.68 -22.78 12.81
C SER A 69 -4.37 -23.12 14.27
N LYS A 70 -3.72 -22.20 14.99
CA LYS A 70 -3.38 -22.38 16.41
C LYS A 70 -4.62 -22.45 17.31
N LYS A 71 -5.70 -21.72 16.97
CA LYS A 71 -6.97 -21.76 17.70
C LYS A 71 -7.72 -23.08 17.49
N ASN A 72 -7.72 -23.63 16.28
CA ASN A 72 -8.33 -24.93 15.98
C ASN A 72 -7.58 -26.10 16.64
N SER A 73 -6.26 -26.02 16.80
CA SER A 73 -5.48 -27.03 17.52
C SER A 73 -5.76 -27.05 19.04
N LYS A 74 -6.02 -25.89 19.65
CA LYS A 74 -6.36 -25.79 21.08
C LYS A 74 -7.80 -26.18 21.41
N SER A 75 -8.73 -26.08 20.45
CA SER A 75 -10.13 -26.45 20.63
C SER A 75 -10.40 -27.96 20.53
N LYS A 76 -9.42 -28.73 20.03
CA LYS A 76 -9.52 -30.18 19.83
C LYS A 76 -8.95 -31.00 20.99
N HIS A 77 -8.52 -30.36 22.07
CA HIS A 77 -7.82 -30.99 23.17
C HIS A 77 -8.52 -30.79 24.51
#